data_AF-A0A956W1X9-F1
#
_entry.id   AF-A0A956W1X9-F1
#
_cell.length_a   1.000
_cell.length_b   1.000
_cell.length_c   1.000
_cell.angle_alpha   90.00
_cell.angle_beta   90.00
_cell.angle_gamma   90.00
#
_symmetry.space_group_name_H-M   'P 1'
#
loop_
_entity.id
_entity.type
_entity.pdbx_description
1 polymer ?
#
loop_
_entity_poly.entity_id
_entity_poly.type
_entity_poly.pdbx_seq_one_letter_code
_entity_poly.pdbx_strand_id
1 'polypeptide(L)'
;MRLEDAPPIAMRPVSAGYFEFEADAPAGTRYRYVLPGGEAWPDPASRSQPDGVHGPSAVVDTSFAWTDRQWQGLTLEDTVVYELHVGTFTPGGTFDDVIPELPRLKELGVTAIELLPVAQFPGTRNWGYDGTYPYAVQHSYGGLEGFQRLVDASHALGLAVGLDVVHNHLGPEGNYAPQFGPYFSDDYRTPWGAALNFDGPGSDEVREFFISSAIFWMEAAHIDFLRLDA
;
A
#
# COMPACT_ATOMS: atom_id res chain seq x y z
N MET A 1 -11.50 -10.74 16.05
CA MET A 1 -10.39 -11.09 15.13
C MET A 1 -10.23 -12.61 15.06
N ARG A 2 -9.70 -13.16 13.98
CA ARG A 2 -9.34 -14.58 13.86
C ARG A 2 -7.95 -14.67 13.28
N LEU A 3 -7.02 -15.22 14.05
CA LEU A 3 -5.70 -15.65 13.57
C LEU A 3 -5.85 -17.03 12.89
N GLU A 4 -4.96 -17.37 11.98
CA GLU A 4 -4.91 -18.68 11.32
C GLU A 4 -4.99 -19.82 12.33
N ASP A 5 -5.81 -20.83 12.02
CA ASP A 5 -6.01 -22.03 12.84
C ASP A 5 -6.43 -21.81 14.30
N ALA A 6 -6.88 -20.60 14.65
CA ALA A 6 -7.35 -20.24 15.98
C ALA A 6 -8.86 -19.91 15.99
N PRO A 7 -9.58 -20.15 17.11
CA PRO A 7 -10.93 -19.65 17.28
C PRO A 7 -10.95 -18.11 17.26
N PRO A 8 -12.07 -17.46 16.87
CA PRO A 8 -12.17 -16.01 16.94
C PRO A 8 -11.92 -15.49 18.35
N ILE A 9 -11.09 -14.45 18.45
CA ILE A 9 -10.76 -13.74 19.66
C ILE A 9 -11.54 -12.43 19.70
N ALA A 10 -12.21 -12.17 20.83
CA ALA A 10 -12.96 -10.94 21.03
C ALA A 10 -12.02 -9.75 21.14
N MET A 11 -12.33 -8.67 20.41
CA MET A 11 -11.61 -7.41 20.49
C MET A 11 -12.34 -6.48 21.47
N ARG A 12 -11.58 -5.67 22.20
CA ARG A 12 -12.11 -4.71 23.16
C ARG A 12 -12.57 -3.45 22.41
N PRO A 13 -13.81 -2.98 22.58
CA PRO A 13 -14.21 -1.69 22.05
C PRO A 13 -13.44 -0.57 22.76
N VAL A 14 -13.04 0.44 22.00
CA VAL A 14 -12.43 1.67 22.50
C VAL A 14 -13.29 2.87 22.06
N SER A 15 -12.69 4.03 21.80
CA SER A 15 -13.38 5.24 21.33
C SER A 15 -13.62 5.22 19.81
N ALA A 16 -14.57 6.05 19.36
CA ALA A 16 -14.82 6.32 17.94
C ALA A 16 -15.08 5.07 17.07
N GLY A 17 -15.67 4.02 17.64
CA GLY A 17 -15.98 2.79 16.92
C GLY A 17 -14.78 1.86 16.65
N TYR A 18 -13.59 2.21 17.14
CA TYR A 18 -12.42 1.34 17.06
C TYR A 18 -12.51 0.17 18.04
N PHE A 19 -11.81 -0.91 17.67
CA PHE A 19 -11.64 -2.11 18.48
C PHE A 19 -10.17 -2.49 18.50
N GLU A 20 -9.69 -2.99 19.64
CA GLU A 20 -8.29 -3.38 19.81
C GLU A 20 -8.16 -4.80 20.38
N PHE A 21 -7.03 -5.43 20.10
CA PHE A 21 -6.60 -6.69 20.70
C PHE A 21 -5.08 -6.80 20.58
N GLU A 22 -4.44 -7.35 21.60
CA GLU A 22 -2.99 -7.58 21.64
C GLU A 22 -2.72 -9.08 21.65
N ALA A 23 -1.82 -9.54 20.78
CA ALA A 23 -1.36 -10.92 20.72
C ALA A 23 0.11 -10.98 20.29
N ASP A 24 0.78 -12.05 20.72
CA ASP A 24 2.05 -12.47 20.14
C ASP A 24 1.78 -13.11 18.77
N ALA A 25 2.04 -12.36 17.71
CA ALA A 25 1.80 -12.74 16.33
C ALA A 25 3.04 -12.40 15.48
N PRO A 26 3.90 -13.38 15.16
CA PRO A 26 5.10 -13.12 14.35
C PRO A 26 4.74 -12.71 12.92
N ALA A 27 5.70 -12.12 12.21
CA ALA A 27 5.55 -11.83 10.80
C ALA A 27 5.14 -13.08 10.01
N GLY A 28 4.22 -12.90 9.07
CA GLY A 28 3.61 -13.98 8.29
C GLY A 28 2.31 -14.53 8.86
N THR A 29 2.01 -14.33 10.16
CA THR A 29 0.75 -14.78 10.77
C THR A 29 -0.45 -14.24 9.98
N ARG A 30 -1.29 -15.14 9.47
CA ARG A 30 -2.50 -14.78 8.72
C ARG A 30 -3.64 -14.42 9.67
N TYR A 31 -4.45 -13.45 9.28
CA TYR A 31 -5.61 -13.03 10.07
C TYR A 31 -6.75 -12.44 9.24
N ARG A 32 -7.93 -12.41 9.87
CA ARG A 32 -9.15 -11.71 9.42
C ARG A 32 -9.87 -11.08 10.60
N TYR A 33 -10.67 -10.05 10.35
CA TYR A 33 -11.65 -9.56 11.31
C TYR A 33 -12.96 -10.29 11.16
N VAL A 34 -13.57 -10.67 12.27
CA VAL A 34 -14.88 -11.35 12.30
C VAL A 34 -15.89 -10.35 12.82
N LEU A 35 -16.88 -10.00 12.00
CA LEU A 35 -17.89 -8.99 12.32
C LEU A 35 -19.16 -9.60 12.95
N PRO A 36 -20.03 -8.80 13.59
CA PRO A 36 -21.34 -9.26 14.04
C PRO A 36 -22.13 -9.84 12.86
N GLY A 37 -22.31 -11.16 12.85
CA GLY A 37 -22.81 -11.92 11.68
C GLY A 37 -21.98 -13.17 11.38
N GLY A 38 -20.74 -13.22 11.90
CA GLY A 38 -19.86 -14.38 11.78
C GLY A 38 -19.03 -14.41 10.49
N GLU A 39 -19.30 -13.52 9.56
CA GLU A 39 -18.49 -13.30 8.36
C GLU A 39 -17.10 -12.76 8.74
N ALA A 40 -16.10 -13.15 7.96
CA ALA A 40 -14.72 -12.82 8.23
C ALA A 40 -14.06 -12.14 7.03
N TRP A 41 -13.59 -10.93 7.25
CA TRP A 41 -13.07 -10.04 6.23
C TRP A 41 -11.58 -9.77 6.42
N PRO A 42 -10.81 -9.59 5.33
CA PRO A 42 -9.46 -9.05 5.44
C PRO A 42 -9.48 -7.64 6.05
N ASP A 43 -8.34 -7.24 6.58
CA ASP A 43 -8.13 -5.89 7.11
C ASP A 43 -8.03 -4.86 5.97
N PRO A 44 -8.89 -3.83 5.91
CA PRO A 44 -8.73 -2.72 4.97
C PRO A 44 -7.37 -1.99 5.09
N ALA A 45 -6.77 -1.97 6.29
CA ALA A 45 -5.45 -1.42 6.57
C ALA A 45 -4.32 -2.47 6.47
N SER A 46 -4.58 -3.60 5.80
CA SER A 46 -3.60 -4.68 5.67
C SER A 46 -2.28 -4.18 5.11
N ARG A 47 -1.17 -4.58 5.74
CA ARG A 47 0.20 -4.35 5.22
C ARG A 47 0.64 -5.41 4.22
N SER A 48 -0.07 -6.54 4.11
CA SER A 48 0.23 -7.61 3.16
C SER A 48 -1.00 -8.47 2.86
N GLN A 49 -1.26 -8.66 1.57
CA GLN A 49 -2.32 -9.51 1.02
C GLN A 49 -1.70 -10.64 0.17
N PRO A 50 -1.07 -11.61 0.83
CA PRO A 50 -0.22 -12.62 0.19
C PRO A 50 -0.99 -13.57 -0.73
N ASP A 51 -2.28 -13.79 -0.43
CA ASP A 51 -3.16 -14.69 -1.16
C ASP A 51 -4.22 -13.91 -1.98
N GLY A 52 -3.87 -12.69 -2.38
CA GLY A 52 -4.70 -11.78 -3.17
C GLY A 52 -5.77 -11.03 -2.36
N VAL A 53 -6.57 -10.20 -3.04
CA VAL A 53 -7.50 -9.23 -2.42
C VAL A 53 -8.63 -9.83 -1.59
N HIS A 54 -8.88 -11.13 -1.70
CA HIS A 54 -9.87 -11.85 -0.88
C HIS A 54 -9.22 -12.68 0.22
N GLY A 55 -7.88 -12.83 0.18
CA GLY A 55 -7.08 -13.61 1.10
C GLY A 55 -7.11 -13.07 2.53
N PRO A 56 -6.55 -13.82 3.50
CA PRO A 56 -6.31 -13.26 4.81
C PRO A 56 -5.17 -12.23 4.73
N SER A 57 -5.27 -11.19 5.55
CA SER A 57 -4.17 -10.26 5.79
C SER A 57 -3.02 -10.98 6.50
N ALA A 58 -1.79 -10.51 6.33
CA ALA A 58 -0.64 -11.06 7.05
C ALA A 58 0.07 -9.99 7.88
N VAL A 59 0.54 -10.39 9.08
CA VAL A 59 1.43 -9.56 9.88
C VAL A 59 2.74 -9.35 9.12
N VAL A 60 3.24 -8.12 9.10
CA VAL A 60 4.47 -7.73 8.40
C VAL A 60 5.47 -7.19 9.42
N ASP A 61 6.70 -7.70 9.35
CA ASP A 61 7.85 -7.04 9.97
C ASP A 61 8.30 -5.91 9.06
N THR A 62 8.30 -4.68 9.57
CA THR A 62 8.74 -3.50 8.82
C THR A 62 10.23 -3.18 9.07
N SER A 63 10.94 -3.99 9.85
CA SER A 63 12.37 -3.80 10.10
C SER A 63 13.21 -4.25 8.91
N PHE A 64 13.43 -3.32 7.97
CA PHE A 64 14.32 -3.50 6.83
C PHE A 64 15.71 -2.92 7.12
N ALA A 65 16.75 -3.61 6.69
CA ALA A 65 18.15 -3.22 6.91
C ALA A 65 18.63 -2.20 5.86
N TRP A 66 18.08 -0.99 5.92
CA TRP A 66 18.41 0.12 5.01
C TRP A 66 19.90 0.49 5.01
N THR A 67 20.42 0.81 3.82
CA THR A 67 21.80 1.28 3.59
C THR A 67 21.87 2.76 3.19
N ASP A 68 20.73 3.40 2.96
CA ASP A 68 20.54 4.77 2.49
C ASP A 68 20.73 5.89 3.53
N ARG A 69 21.45 5.66 4.64
CA ARG A 69 21.59 6.64 5.74
C ARG A 69 22.16 8.01 5.34
N GLN A 70 22.78 8.11 4.17
CA GLN A 70 23.33 9.36 3.63
C GLN A 70 22.45 9.98 2.54
N TRP A 71 21.35 9.31 2.17
CA TRP A 71 20.35 9.84 1.26
C TRP A 71 19.63 11.03 1.92
N GLN A 72 19.35 12.06 1.14
CA GLN A 72 18.73 13.30 1.62
C GLN A 72 17.53 13.72 0.74
N GLY A 73 17.12 12.88 -0.21
CA GLY A 73 16.15 13.23 -1.24
C GLY A 73 16.73 14.18 -2.30
N LEU A 74 15.83 14.65 -3.18
CA LEU A 74 16.12 15.63 -4.22
C LEU A 74 15.26 16.88 -4.02
N THR A 75 15.74 18.02 -4.52
CA THR A 75 14.88 19.19 -4.70
C THR A 75 14.02 19.03 -5.96
N LEU A 76 12.90 19.75 -6.02
CA LEU A 76 12.03 19.71 -7.20
C LEU A 76 12.76 20.17 -8.47
N GLU A 77 13.66 21.15 -8.38
CA GLU A 77 14.42 21.70 -9.51
C GLU A 77 15.43 20.68 -10.07
N ASP A 78 15.89 19.75 -9.24
CA ASP A 78 16.82 18.67 -9.60
C ASP A 78 16.10 17.39 -10.07
N THR A 79 14.76 17.42 -10.16
CA THR A 79 13.96 16.21 -10.44
C THR A 79 13.62 16.08 -11.93
N VAL A 80 14.07 14.98 -12.53
CA VAL A 80 13.72 14.51 -13.88
C VAL A 80 13.15 13.10 -13.74
N VAL A 81 11.84 12.99 -13.97
CA VAL A 81 11.05 11.80 -13.68
C VAL A 81 11.08 10.80 -14.84
N TYR A 82 11.19 9.52 -14.48
CA TYR A 82 10.90 8.37 -15.34
C TYR A 82 9.72 7.57 -14.78
N GLU A 83 8.57 7.62 -15.44
CA GLU A 83 7.39 6.83 -15.04
C GLU A 83 7.59 5.35 -15.42
N LEU A 84 7.34 4.45 -14.46
CA LEU A 84 7.64 3.02 -14.58
C LEU A 84 6.48 2.16 -14.09
N HIS A 85 6.00 1.26 -14.96
CA HIS A 85 5.09 0.19 -14.60
C HIS A 85 5.86 -1.10 -14.29
N VAL A 86 5.89 -1.51 -13.01
CA VAL A 86 6.71 -2.65 -12.53
C VAL A 86 6.43 -3.93 -13.31
N GLY A 87 5.15 -4.25 -13.50
CA GLY A 87 4.73 -5.51 -14.14
C GLY A 87 5.03 -5.63 -15.64
N THR A 88 5.49 -4.57 -16.32
CA THR A 88 5.81 -4.60 -17.76
C THR A 88 7.18 -4.05 -18.11
N PHE A 89 7.86 -3.39 -17.17
CA PHE A 89 9.17 -2.80 -17.42
C PHE A 89 10.24 -3.85 -17.72
N THR A 90 10.15 -5.01 -17.05
CA THR A 90 11.02 -6.17 -17.28
C THR A 90 10.19 -7.42 -17.60
N PRO A 91 10.79 -8.46 -18.21
CA PRO A 91 10.09 -9.73 -18.47
C PRO A 91 9.61 -10.44 -17.20
N GLY A 92 10.33 -10.28 -16.08
CA GLY A 92 9.97 -10.89 -14.80
C GLY A 92 8.88 -10.12 -14.05
N GLY A 93 8.83 -8.78 -14.22
CA GLY A 93 7.74 -7.95 -13.74
C GLY A 93 7.70 -7.76 -12.22
N THR A 94 8.85 -7.83 -11.54
CA THR A 94 8.98 -7.62 -10.09
C THR A 94 9.90 -6.46 -9.76
N PHE A 95 9.86 -5.98 -8.51
CA PHE A 95 10.78 -4.95 -8.03
C PHE A 95 12.25 -5.38 -8.16
N ASP A 96 12.56 -6.63 -7.83
CA ASP A 96 13.92 -7.17 -7.93
C ASP A 96 14.41 -7.22 -9.38
N ASP A 97 13.52 -7.43 -10.34
CA ASP A 97 13.87 -7.40 -11.76
C ASP A 97 14.16 -5.97 -12.26
N VAL A 98 13.62 -4.93 -11.61
CA VAL A 98 13.90 -3.52 -11.95
C VAL A 98 15.32 -3.14 -11.49
N ILE A 99 15.81 -3.67 -10.37
CA ILE A 99 17.08 -3.29 -9.75
C ILE A 99 18.28 -3.34 -10.74
N PRO A 100 18.49 -4.41 -11.53
CA PRO A 100 19.57 -4.47 -12.52
C PRO A 100 19.53 -3.38 -13.60
N GLU A 101 18.37 -2.76 -13.85
CA GLU A 101 18.17 -1.74 -14.87
C GLU A 101 18.42 -0.31 -14.34
N LEU A 102 18.54 -0.13 -13.02
CA LEU A 102 18.77 1.19 -12.40
C LEU A 102 20.03 1.90 -12.92
N PRO A 103 21.19 1.24 -13.14
CA PRO A 103 22.35 1.90 -13.72
C PRO A 103 22.08 2.47 -15.12
N ARG A 104 21.26 1.78 -15.92
CA ARG A 104 20.86 2.25 -17.26
C ARG A 104 19.98 3.49 -17.16
N LEU A 105 19.04 3.52 -16.21
CA LEU A 105 18.22 4.71 -15.95
C LEU A 105 19.08 5.89 -15.47
N LYS A 106 20.06 5.63 -14.61
CA LYS A 106 21.02 6.67 -14.18
C LYS A 106 21.84 7.20 -15.35
N GLU A 107 22.32 6.33 -16.23
CA GLU A 107 23.08 6.73 -17.44
C GLU A 107 22.21 7.52 -18.43
N LEU A 108 20.91 7.18 -18.55
CA LEU A 108 19.95 7.96 -19.33
C LEU A 108 19.83 9.41 -18.83
N GLY A 109 20.14 9.67 -17.56
CA GLY A 109 20.17 11.00 -16.96
C GLY A 109 18.90 11.38 -16.20
N VAL A 110 18.00 10.42 -15.94
CA VAL A 110 16.87 10.66 -15.03
C VAL A 110 17.37 10.70 -13.59
N THR A 111 16.67 11.43 -12.73
CA THR A 111 17.04 11.58 -11.32
C THR A 111 15.99 11.01 -10.37
N ALA A 112 14.77 10.76 -10.86
CA ALA A 112 13.70 10.13 -10.11
C ALA A 112 13.00 9.05 -10.93
N ILE A 113 12.61 7.97 -10.27
CA ILE A 113 11.69 6.95 -10.80
C ILE A 113 10.33 7.21 -10.16
N GLU A 114 9.28 7.38 -10.96
CA GLU A 114 7.90 7.42 -10.48
C GLU A 114 7.26 6.07 -10.79
N LEU A 115 6.93 5.31 -9.75
CA LEU A 115 6.24 4.05 -9.92
C LEU A 115 4.74 4.29 -10.06
N LEU A 116 4.12 3.66 -11.07
CA LEU A 116 2.67 3.49 -11.10
C LEU A 116 2.18 2.74 -9.84
N PRO A 117 0.89 2.83 -9.50
CA PRO A 117 0.43 2.40 -8.18
C PRO A 117 0.73 0.94 -7.86
N VAL A 118 1.26 0.71 -6.67
CA VAL A 118 1.66 -0.63 -6.17
C VAL A 118 0.77 -1.14 -5.05
N ALA A 119 -0.28 -0.42 -4.68
CA ALA A 119 -1.28 -0.88 -3.73
C ALA A 119 -1.92 -2.18 -4.23
N GLN A 120 -2.20 -3.12 -3.33
CA GLN A 120 -2.69 -4.44 -3.71
C GLN A 120 -3.99 -4.33 -4.52
N PHE A 121 -3.99 -4.94 -5.70
CA PHE A 121 -5.09 -5.01 -6.64
C PHE A 121 -5.47 -6.47 -6.98
N PRO A 122 -6.62 -6.72 -7.63
CA PRO A 122 -7.04 -8.06 -8.05
C PRO A 122 -6.13 -8.70 -9.10
N GLY A 123 -5.80 -9.97 -8.89
CA GLY A 123 -4.96 -10.74 -9.81
C GLY A 123 -3.50 -10.27 -9.83
N THR A 124 -2.85 -10.44 -10.98
CA THR A 124 -1.39 -10.23 -11.14
C THR A 124 -1.02 -9.24 -12.25
N ARG A 125 -2.02 -8.67 -12.94
CA ARG A 125 -1.82 -7.73 -14.05
C ARG A 125 -2.86 -6.64 -13.96
N ASN A 126 -2.42 -5.44 -13.60
CA ASN A 126 -3.20 -4.22 -13.54
C ASN A 126 -2.23 -3.05 -13.69
N TRP A 127 -2.70 -1.88 -14.12
CA TRP A 127 -1.88 -0.66 -14.07
C TRP A 127 -1.63 -0.17 -12.65
N GLY A 128 -2.50 -0.55 -11.70
CA GLY A 128 -2.42 -0.21 -10.28
C GLY A 128 -3.65 0.53 -9.76
N TYR A 129 -4.43 1.15 -10.66
CA TYR A 129 -5.55 2.02 -10.28
C TYR A 129 -6.75 1.27 -9.67
N ASP A 130 -6.86 -0.04 -9.86
CA ASP A 130 -7.87 -0.89 -9.19
C ASP A 130 -7.40 -1.38 -7.79
N GLY A 131 -6.42 -0.70 -7.18
CA GLY A 131 -5.93 -1.01 -5.83
C GLY A 131 -7.02 -0.89 -4.76
N THR A 132 -7.05 -1.83 -3.82
CA THR A 132 -8.06 -1.87 -2.74
C THR A 132 -7.48 -1.91 -1.33
N TYR A 133 -6.15 -2.04 -1.18
CA TYR A 133 -5.45 -1.97 0.11
C TYR A 133 -4.31 -0.95 0.04
N PRO A 134 -4.56 0.31 0.44
CA PRO A 134 -3.58 1.41 0.32
C PRO A 134 -2.27 1.23 1.10
N TYR A 135 -2.20 0.22 1.97
CA TYR A 135 -1.05 -0.11 2.81
C TYR A 135 -0.32 -1.40 2.39
N ALA A 136 -0.94 -2.22 1.52
CA ALA A 136 -0.37 -3.49 1.10
C ALA A 136 0.31 -3.31 -0.25
N VAL A 137 1.61 -3.58 -0.30
CA VAL A 137 2.32 -3.68 -1.58
C VAL A 137 1.87 -4.94 -2.33
N GLN A 138 1.62 -4.80 -3.63
CA GLN A 138 1.19 -5.86 -4.52
C GLN A 138 2.07 -7.12 -4.39
N HIS A 139 1.48 -8.23 -3.95
CA HIS A 139 2.22 -9.47 -3.70
C HIS A 139 2.94 -9.97 -4.96
N SER A 140 2.32 -9.85 -6.13
CA SER A 140 2.89 -10.34 -7.39
C SER A 140 4.12 -9.57 -7.87
N TYR A 141 4.36 -8.36 -7.33
CA TYR A 141 5.56 -7.57 -7.65
C TYR A 141 6.73 -7.85 -6.68
N GLY A 142 6.52 -8.64 -5.64
CA GLY A 142 7.52 -8.96 -4.61
C GLY A 142 7.18 -8.45 -3.21
N GLY A 143 6.01 -7.80 -3.04
CA GLY A 143 5.55 -7.29 -1.75
C GLY A 143 6.46 -6.19 -1.16
N LEU A 144 6.24 -5.87 0.11
CA LEU A 144 6.92 -4.75 0.78
C LEU A 144 8.44 -4.91 0.79
N GLU A 145 8.94 -6.11 1.08
CA GLU A 145 10.39 -6.34 1.14
C GLU A 145 11.07 -6.14 -0.22
N GLY A 146 10.46 -6.62 -1.31
CA GLY A 146 10.96 -6.36 -2.66
C GLY A 146 10.92 -4.87 -3.02
N PHE A 147 9.88 -4.18 -2.59
CA PHE A 147 9.78 -2.74 -2.80
C PHE A 147 10.86 -1.97 -2.05
N GLN A 148 11.11 -2.31 -0.78
CA GLN A 148 12.19 -1.72 0.03
C GLN A 148 13.57 -1.96 -0.60
N ARG A 149 13.83 -3.16 -1.14
CA ARG A 149 15.08 -3.44 -1.89
C ARG A 149 15.25 -2.55 -3.10
N LEU A 150 14.18 -2.31 -3.87
CA LEU A 150 14.23 -1.41 -5.02
C LEU A 150 14.54 0.03 -4.60
N VAL A 151 13.88 0.53 -3.55
CA VAL A 151 14.10 1.88 -3.04
C VAL A 151 15.53 2.04 -2.53
N ASP A 152 16.02 1.12 -1.71
CA ASP A 152 17.39 1.16 -1.18
C ASP A 152 18.44 1.13 -2.29
N ALA A 153 18.25 0.27 -3.31
CA ALA A 153 19.12 0.21 -4.47
C ALA A 153 19.08 1.49 -5.33
N SER A 154 17.92 2.14 -5.42
CA SER A 154 17.76 3.42 -6.13
C SER A 154 18.49 4.54 -5.39
N HIS A 155 18.32 4.63 -4.07
CA HIS A 155 19.02 5.59 -3.21
C HIS A 155 20.54 5.42 -3.28
N ALA A 156 21.03 4.18 -3.30
CA ALA A 156 22.46 3.89 -3.46
C ALA A 156 23.06 4.41 -4.79
N LEU A 157 22.23 4.62 -5.81
CA LEU A 157 22.61 5.20 -7.10
C LEU A 157 22.25 6.69 -7.22
N GLY A 158 21.76 7.30 -6.14
CA GLY A 158 21.30 8.67 -6.11
C GLY A 158 20.12 8.91 -7.07
N LEU A 159 19.17 7.98 -7.08
CA LEU A 159 17.88 8.08 -7.76
C LEU A 159 16.79 8.19 -6.69
N ALA A 160 15.95 9.22 -6.78
CA ALA A 160 14.76 9.31 -5.97
C ALA A 160 13.70 8.29 -6.45
N VAL A 161 12.85 7.83 -5.54
CA VAL A 161 11.70 6.98 -5.85
C VAL A 161 10.43 7.66 -5.38
N GLY A 162 9.56 7.98 -6.34
CA GLY A 162 8.21 8.43 -6.11
C GLY A 162 7.19 7.33 -6.32
N LEU A 163 6.04 7.49 -5.68
CA LEU A 163 4.93 6.55 -5.80
C LEU A 163 3.64 7.27 -6.21
N ASP A 164 3.01 6.77 -7.27
CA ASP A 164 1.64 7.12 -7.61
C ASP A 164 0.66 6.47 -6.62
N VAL A 165 -0.14 7.29 -5.93
CA VAL A 165 -1.13 6.83 -4.94
C VAL A 165 -2.53 7.27 -5.32
N VAL A 166 -3.48 6.36 -5.14
CA VAL A 166 -4.89 6.56 -5.49
C VAL A 166 -5.69 6.84 -4.22
N HIS A 167 -5.90 8.12 -3.93
CA HIS A 167 -6.66 8.59 -2.76
C HIS A 167 -8.00 9.22 -3.14
N ASN A 168 -8.52 8.91 -4.33
CA ASN A 168 -9.80 9.42 -4.83
C ASN A 168 -10.89 8.32 -4.94
N HIS A 169 -10.50 7.04 -5.05
CA HIS A 169 -11.39 5.87 -5.03
C HIS A 169 -10.64 4.62 -4.54
N LEU A 170 -11.38 3.52 -4.31
CA LEU A 170 -10.82 2.17 -4.17
C LEU A 170 -11.36 1.30 -5.31
N GLY A 171 -10.55 0.35 -5.75
CA GLY A 171 -10.88 -0.57 -6.84
C GLY A 171 -12.18 -1.37 -6.61
N PRO A 172 -12.82 -1.85 -7.70
CA PRO A 172 -14.16 -2.46 -7.65
C PRO A 172 -14.19 -3.88 -7.07
N GLU A 173 -13.05 -4.57 -6.98
CA GLU A 173 -12.96 -5.95 -6.50
C GLU A 173 -12.01 -6.05 -5.29
N GLY A 174 -12.51 -6.65 -4.21
CA GLY A 174 -11.73 -6.88 -2.99
C GLY A 174 -11.72 -5.72 -1.99
N ASN A 175 -12.45 -4.63 -2.27
CA ASN A 175 -12.68 -3.56 -1.31
C ASN A 175 -13.75 -3.98 -0.29
N TYR A 176 -13.32 -4.17 0.97
CA TYR A 176 -14.20 -4.51 2.09
C TYR A 176 -14.34 -3.38 3.12
N ALA A 177 -13.78 -2.20 2.86
CA ALA A 177 -13.90 -1.05 3.75
C ALA A 177 -15.35 -0.71 4.16
N PRO A 178 -16.39 -0.84 3.28
CA PRO A 178 -17.78 -0.60 3.67
C PRO A 178 -18.31 -1.49 4.80
N GLN A 179 -17.67 -2.64 5.06
CA GLN A 179 -18.06 -3.53 6.16
C GLN A 179 -17.64 -2.98 7.53
N PHE A 180 -16.67 -2.06 7.56
CA PHE A 180 -16.04 -1.57 8.79
C PHE A 180 -16.50 -0.16 9.19
N GLY A 181 -17.06 0.62 8.26
CA GLY A 181 -17.52 1.97 8.56
C GLY A 181 -17.87 2.77 7.30
N PRO A 182 -18.25 4.06 7.47
CA PRO A 182 -18.68 4.93 6.39
C PRO A 182 -17.48 5.50 5.60
N TYR A 183 -16.70 4.63 4.96
CA TYR A 183 -15.53 5.02 4.15
C TYR A 183 -15.87 5.81 2.88
N PHE A 184 -17.12 5.73 2.42
CA PHE A 184 -17.58 6.31 1.15
C PHE A 184 -18.69 7.31 1.38
N SER A 185 -18.72 8.34 0.53
CA SER A 185 -19.77 9.36 0.51
C SER A 185 -20.87 8.97 -0.48
N ASP A 186 -22.12 9.20 -0.08
CA ASP A 186 -23.29 9.10 -0.96
C ASP A 186 -23.56 10.41 -1.73
N ASP A 187 -22.91 11.51 -1.33
CA ASP A 187 -23.13 12.85 -1.90
C ASP A 187 -22.40 13.05 -3.23
N TYR A 188 -21.34 12.28 -3.46
CA TYR A 188 -20.46 12.40 -4.63
C TYR A 188 -20.22 11.06 -5.31
N ARG A 189 -19.86 11.12 -6.59
CA ARG A 189 -19.43 9.95 -7.38
C ARG A 189 -18.22 10.32 -8.22
N THR A 190 -17.27 9.40 -8.30
CA THR A 190 -16.19 9.50 -9.29
C THR A 190 -16.57 8.68 -10.53
N PRO A 191 -15.89 8.88 -11.67
CA PRO A 191 -16.04 8.00 -12.83
C PRO A 191 -15.66 6.53 -12.56
N TRP A 192 -14.95 6.26 -11.46
CA TRP A 192 -14.33 4.96 -11.15
C TRP A 192 -14.97 4.24 -9.96
N GLY A 193 -15.85 4.90 -9.21
CA GLY A 193 -16.52 4.29 -8.06
C GLY A 193 -17.20 5.29 -7.12
N ALA A 194 -17.54 4.81 -5.94
CA ALA A 194 -18.01 5.67 -4.86
C ALA A 194 -16.86 6.60 -4.42
N ALA A 195 -17.18 7.87 -4.18
CA ALA A 195 -16.21 8.81 -3.66
C ALA A 195 -15.89 8.49 -2.20
N LEU A 196 -14.67 8.80 -1.75
CA LEU A 196 -14.28 8.65 -0.35
C LEU A 196 -14.96 9.70 0.53
N ASN A 197 -15.28 9.32 1.76
CA ASN A 197 -15.92 10.21 2.75
C ASN A 197 -14.88 11.10 3.44
N PHE A 198 -14.66 12.31 2.92
CA PHE A 198 -13.70 13.26 3.50
C PHE A 198 -14.33 14.48 4.20
N ASP A 199 -15.66 14.60 4.16
CA ASP A 199 -16.42 15.74 4.68
C ASP A 199 -17.79 15.38 5.31
N GLY A 200 -18.19 14.10 5.27
CA GLY A 200 -19.44 13.61 5.85
C GLY A 200 -19.29 13.09 7.28
N PRO A 201 -20.37 12.57 7.89
CA PRO A 201 -20.30 11.95 9.22
C PRO A 201 -19.29 10.79 9.27
N GLY A 202 -18.42 10.77 10.28
CA GLY A 202 -17.37 9.76 10.43
C GLY A 202 -16.18 9.94 9.46
N SER A 203 -16.03 11.12 8.85
CA SER A 203 -14.94 11.39 7.91
C SER A 203 -13.58 11.55 8.59
N ASP A 204 -13.53 11.89 9.88
CA ASP A 204 -12.25 12.13 10.57
C ASP A 204 -11.37 10.87 10.53
N GLU A 205 -11.98 9.72 10.77
CA GLU A 205 -11.32 8.41 10.73
C GLU A 205 -10.92 7.99 9.31
N VAL A 206 -11.72 8.36 8.30
CA VAL A 206 -11.42 8.10 6.88
C VAL A 206 -10.27 8.98 6.41
N ARG A 207 -10.25 10.27 6.79
CA ARG A 207 -9.13 11.17 6.50
C ARG A 207 -7.86 10.67 7.14
N GLU A 208 -7.91 10.27 8.41
CA GLU A 208 -6.78 9.68 9.13
C GLU A 208 -6.28 8.42 8.41
N PHE A 209 -7.17 7.55 7.94
CA PHE A 209 -6.79 6.35 7.17
C PHE A 209 -5.98 6.67 5.90
N PHE A 210 -6.32 7.71 5.14
CA PHE A 210 -5.54 8.04 3.93
C PHE A 210 -4.28 8.88 4.23
N ILE A 211 -4.30 9.72 5.27
CA ILE A 211 -3.11 10.42 5.75
C ILE A 211 -2.07 9.42 6.28
N SER A 212 -2.50 8.46 7.09
CA SER A 212 -1.64 7.39 7.61
C SER A 212 -1.10 6.48 6.50
N SER A 213 -1.82 6.29 5.39
CA SER A 213 -1.30 5.58 4.21
C SER A 213 -0.16 6.35 3.55
N ALA A 214 -0.30 7.67 3.37
CA ALA A 214 0.78 8.51 2.87
C ALA A 214 2.02 8.47 3.77
N ILE A 215 1.82 8.54 5.09
CA ILE A 215 2.91 8.44 6.08
C ILE A 215 3.58 7.06 6.04
N PHE A 216 2.79 5.99 5.90
CA PHE A 216 3.31 4.62 5.79
C PHE A 216 4.32 4.48 4.63
N TRP A 217 4.03 5.03 3.46
CA TRP A 217 4.95 4.96 2.32
C TRP A 217 6.28 5.69 2.59
N MET A 218 6.22 6.81 3.31
CA MET A 218 7.40 7.59 3.69
C MET A 218 8.24 6.86 4.76
N GLU A 219 7.60 6.35 5.82
CA GLU A 219 8.30 5.78 6.97
C GLU A 219 8.72 4.32 6.78
N ALA A 220 7.85 3.49 6.18
CA ALA A 220 8.09 2.06 6.02
C ALA A 220 8.81 1.72 4.71
N ALA A 221 8.66 2.55 3.67
CA ALA A 221 9.22 2.29 2.34
C ALA A 221 10.18 3.40 1.84
N HIS A 222 10.45 4.45 2.63
CA HIS A 222 11.39 5.53 2.30
C HIS A 222 11.10 6.24 0.97
N ILE A 223 9.82 6.35 0.58
CA ILE A 223 9.44 7.04 -0.65
C ILE A 223 9.74 8.54 -0.54
N ASP A 224 10.26 9.14 -1.61
CA ASP A 224 10.71 10.53 -1.65
C ASP A 224 9.57 11.51 -1.94
N PHE A 225 8.59 11.10 -2.74
CA PHE A 225 7.43 11.91 -3.10
C PHE A 225 6.23 11.06 -3.51
N LEU A 226 5.04 11.65 -3.40
CA LEU A 226 3.81 11.04 -3.88
C LEU A 226 3.29 11.82 -5.09
N ARG A 227 2.93 11.09 -6.14
CA ARG A 227 2.08 11.60 -7.21
C ARG A 227 0.64 11.23 -6.84
N LEU A 228 -0.21 12.23 -6.63
CA LEU A 228 -1.59 12.00 -6.22
C LEU A 228 -2.45 11.86 -7.48
N ASP A 229 -3.10 10.72 -7.65
CA ASP A 229 -4.00 10.50 -8.77
C ASP A 229 -5.28 11.34 -8.67
N ALA A 230 -5.66 11.92 -9.82
CA ALA A 230 -6.86 12.73 -10.09
C ALA A 230 -7.01 14.01 -9.25
#